data_AF-J9AZX5-F1
#
_entry.id   AF-J9AZX5-F1
#
_cell.length_a   1.000
_cell.length_b   1.000
_cell.length_c   1.000
_cell.angle_alpha   90.00
_cell.angle_beta   90.00
_cell.angle_gamma   90.00
#
_symmetry.space_group_name_H-M   'P 1'
#
loop_
_entity.id
_entity.type
_entity.pdbx_description
1 polymer ?
#
loop_
_entity_poly.entity_id
_entity_poly.type
_entity_poly.pdbx_seq_one_letter_code
_entity_poly.pdbx_strand_id
1 'polypeptide(L)'
;MNCEKKSGIEEVERPIVDVDDSLRQDKSEKSEKDECPICYQEFAYKTELPDCGHTFCFLCIKGVALRHGACPLCRKCIPHDMFLDPVLTTLTDKPTTNRVATTWEPIGITTENFDSWKKNADKVQWFYRARHGGWWRYERRHEIEIEEAYQRALHGIDLLIAGNLFCIDFDSMCQYKKDFGRRGKFTRPVKRIEEGDLSLDGDVRGIAGLRMPSELNTNMK
;
A
#
# COMPACT_ATOMS: atom_id res chain seq x y z
N MET A 1 -13.59 50.30 24.44
CA MET A 1 -13.30 51.44 23.55
C MET A 1 -13.39 50.94 22.10
N ASN A 2 -14.43 51.35 21.38
CA ASN A 2 -14.66 51.08 19.95
C ASN A 2 -14.18 52.28 19.14
N CYS A 3 -13.50 52.05 18.02
CA CYS A 3 -13.24 53.07 17.01
C CYS A 3 -13.79 52.59 15.65
N GLU A 4 -14.73 53.35 15.10
CA GLU A 4 -15.36 53.15 13.79
C GLU A 4 -14.60 53.87 12.66
N LYS A 5 -14.91 53.43 11.42
CA LYS A 5 -14.88 54.17 10.12
C LYS A 5 -13.51 54.42 9.47
N LYS A 6 -13.36 54.47 8.14
CA LYS A 6 -14.08 54.03 6.91
C LYS A 6 -13.17 54.55 5.78
N SER A 7 -12.95 53.79 4.71
CA SER A 7 -12.62 54.20 3.31
C SER A 7 -11.66 53.15 2.71
N GLY A 8 -11.68 52.79 1.43
CA GLY A 8 -12.49 53.16 0.28
C GLY A 8 -12.28 52.06 -0.78
N ILE A 9 -13.30 51.78 -1.57
CA ILE A 9 -13.33 50.72 -2.58
C ILE A 9 -13.17 51.40 -3.95
N GLU A 10 -12.16 51.01 -4.73
CA GLU A 10 -12.10 51.24 -6.18
C GLU A 10 -12.53 49.94 -6.88
N GLU A 11 -13.75 49.94 -7.41
CA GLU A 11 -14.28 48.88 -8.26
C GLU A 11 -13.75 49.06 -9.69
N VAL A 12 -12.93 48.12 -10.14
CA VAL A 12 -12.55 47.99 -11.55
C VAL A 12 -13.53 47.02 -12.21
N GLU A 13 -14.46 47.58 -12.98
CA GLU A 13 -15.37 46.86 -13.87
C GLU A 13 -14.56 46.07 -14.91
N ARG A 14 -14.82 44.76 -15.01
CA ARG A 14 -14.33 43.93 -16.13
C ARG A 14 -15.49 43.50 -17.02
N PRO A 15 -15.27 43.43 -18.35
CA PRO A 15 -16.36 43.35 -19.33
C PRO A 15 -17.03 41.98 -19.30
N ILE A 16 -18.36 41.99 -19.36
CA ILE A 16 -19.20 40.82 -19.58
C ILE A 16 -18.98 40.38 -21.02
N VAL A 17 -18.33 39.23 -21.20
CA VAL A 17 -18.23 38.54 -22.49
C VAL A 17 -19.16 37.34 -22.47
N ASP A 18 -20.23 37.43 -23.26
CA ASP A 18 -21.15 36.34 -23.55
C ASP A 18 -20.42 35.25 -24.34
N VAL A 19 -20.16 34.11 -23.69
CA VAL A 19 -19.57 32.93 -24.34
C VAL A 19 -20.60 31.80 -24.35
N ASP A 20 -21.29 31.75 -25.48
CA ASP A 20 -21.99 30.64 -26.15
C ASP A 20 -22.25 29.35 -25.34
N ASP A 21 -23.53 29.17 -24.98
CA ASP A 21 -24.20 27.97 -24.47
C ASP A 21 -24.30 26.90 -25.58
N SER A 22 -23.18 26.25 -25.92
CA SER A 22 -23.15 25.25 -27.00
C SER A 22 -22.15 24.11 -26.81
N LEU A 23 -22.05 23.47 -25.62
CA LEU A 23 -21.44 22.12 -25.52
C LEU A 23 -22.19 21.23 -24.52
N ARG A 24 -23.29 20.69 -25.04
CA ARG A 24 -24.01 19.54 -24.50
C ARG A 24 -23.12 18.29 -24.58
N GLN A 25 -23.24 17.47 -23.53
CA GLN A 25 -22.90 16.05 -23.47
C GLN A 25 -21.40 15.70 -23.42
N ASP A 26 -20.87 15.68 -22.19
CA ASP A 26 -19.88 14.65 -21.85
C ASP A 26 -20.32 13.97 -20.54
N LYS A 27 -21.24 13.00 -20.67
CA LYS A 27 -21.47 12.00 -19.62
C LYS A 27 -20.23 11.09 -19.63
N SER A 28 -19.13 11.58 -19.08
CA SER A 28 -17.98 10.74 -18.79
C SER A 28 -18.45 9.65 -17.81
N GLU A 29 -18.43 8.41 -18.28
CA GLU A 29 -18.49 7.23 -17.44
C GLU A 29 -17.35 7.37 -16.43
N LYS A 30 -17.66 7.89 -15.22
CA LYS A 30 -16.77 7.77 -14.07
C LYS A 30 -16.66 6.28 -13.79
N SER A 31 -15.68 5.62 -14.40
CA SER A 31 -15.15 4.37 -13.87
C SER A 31 -14.79 4.67 -12.43
N GLU A 32 -15.59 4.15 -11.49
CA GLU A 32 -15.31 4.27 -10.07
C GLU A 32 -13.91 3.71 -9.85
N LYS A 33 -12.97 4.59 -9.54
CA LYS A 33 -11.56 4.25 -9.39
C LYS A 33 -11.46 3.24 -8.25
N ASP A 34 -11.11 1.99 -8.58
CA ASP A 34 -10.95 0.87 -7.64
C ASP A 34 -9.63 1.00 -6.86
N GLU A 35 -9.49 2.12 -6.14
CA GLU A 35 -8.29 2.51 -5.39
C GLU A 35 -8.60 2.69 -3.91
N CYS A 36 -7.61 2.43 -3.05
CA CYS A 36 -7.77 2.63 -1.63
C CYS A 36 -7.78 4.12 -1.26
N PRO A 37 -8.79 4.62 -0.52
CA PRO A 37 -8.91 6.05 -0.17
C PRO A 37 -7.91 6.51 0.90
N ILE A 38 -7.09 5.60 1.45
CA ILE A 38 -6.02 5.95 2.42
C ILE A 38 -4.69 6.19 1.70
N CYS A 39 -4.29 5.29 0.79
CA CYS A 39 -3.00 5.39 0.10
C CYS A 39 -3.10 5.88 -1.34
N TYR A 40 -4.30 6.00 -1.90
CA TYR A 40 -4.56 6.40 -3.29
C TYR A 40 -3.81 5.51 -4.30
N GLN A 41 -3.80 4.20 -4.05
CA GLN A 41 -3.19 3.16 -4.91
C GLN A 41 -4.18 1.99 -5.06
N GLU A 42 -3.92 1.09 -6.01
CA GLU A 42 -4.65 -0.17 -6.17
C GLU A 42 -4.71 -0.95 -4.84
N PHE A 43 -5.83 -1.63 -4.58
CA PHE A 43 -6.05 -2.34 -3.33
C PHE A 43 -5.08 -3.50 -3.16
N ALA A 44 -4.22 -3.44 -2.15
CA ALA A 44 -3.53 -4.61 -1.63
C ALA A 44 -4.38 -5.28 -0.55
N TYR A 45 -4.82 -6.52 -0.83
CA TYR A 45 -5.69 -7.31 0.03
C TYR A 45 -6.93 -6.53 0.47
N LYS A 46 -7.81 -6.25 -0.50
CA LYS A 46 -9.02 -5.43 -0.34
C LYS A 46 -9.84 -5.91 0.85
N THR A 47 -9.98 -5.05 1.86
CA THR A 47 -10.64 -5.34 3.12
C THR A 47 -11.87 -4.45 3.27
N GLU A 48 -13.03 -5.05 3.43
CA GLU A 48 -14.30 -4.38 3.69
C GLU A 48 -14.56 -4.29 5.20
N LEU A 49 -14.97 -3.11 5.68
CA LEU A 49 -15.37 -2.93 7.08
C LEU A 49 -16.81 -3.44 7.30
N PRO A 50 -17.05 -4.36 8.25
CA PRO A 50 -18.33 -5.05 8.39
C PRO A 50 -19.52 -4.11 8.70
N ASP A 51 -19.29 -3.06 9.48
CA ASP A 51 -20.38 -2.18 9.94
C ASP A 51 -20.77 -1.09 8.93
N CYS A 52 -19.93 -0.83 7.92
CA CYS A 52 -20.14 0.27 6.98
C CYS A 52 -19.92 -0.04 5.50
N GLY A 53 -19.35 -1.20 5.15
CA GLY A 53 -19.09 -1.58 3.76
C GLY A 53 -17.95 -0.81 3.07
N HIS A 54 -17.30 0.15 3.74
CA HIS A 54 -16.17 0.87 3.14
C HIS A 54 -14.94 -0.03 2.99
N THR A 55 -14.26 0.07 1.85
CA THR A 55 -13.13 -0.79 1.49
C THR A 55 -11.79 -0.08 1.51
N PHE A 56 -10.74 -0.77 1.97
CA PHE A 56 -9.37 -0.25 2.12
C PHE A 56 -8.34 -1.36 1.85
N CYS A 57 -7.05 -1.03 1.66
CA CYS A 57 -6.00 -2.04 1.75
C CYS A 57 -5.91 -2.55 3.20
N PHE A 58 -5.66 -3.85 3.38
CA PHE A 58 -5.59 -4.47 4.71
C PHE A 58 -4.64 -3.72 5.66
N LEU A 59 -3.40 -3.45 5.26
CA LEU A 59 -2.43 -2.75 6.09
C LEU A 59 -2.80 -1.28 6.35
N CYS A 60 -3.47 -0.62 5.41
CA CYS A 60 -3.90 0.76 5.58
C CYS A 60 -4.97 0.85 6.67
N ILE A 61 -6.03 0.05 6.58
CA ILE A 61 -7.11 0.08 7.57
C ILE A 61 -6.67 -0.47 8.91
N LYS A 62 -5.79 -1.48 8.94
CA LYS A 62 -5.15 -1.95 10.18
C LYS A 62 -4.39 -0.84 10.89
N GLY A 63 -3.65 -0.01 10.16
CA GLY A 63 -2.92 1.13 10.72
C GLY A 63 -3.84 2.23 11.28
N VAL A 64 -5.02 2.43 10.69
CA VAL A 64 -6.03 3.36 11.21
C VAL A 64 -6.71 2.78 12.45
N ALA A 65 -7.16 1.53 12.38
CA ALA A 65 -7.88 0.86 13.45
C ALA A 65 -7.08 0.82 14.77
N LEU A 66 -5.78 0.52 14.68
CA LEU A 66 -4.89 0.46 15.85
C LEU A 66 -4.60 1.81 16.52
N ARG A 67 -4.93 2.94 15.86
CA ARG A 67 -4.68 4.29 16.39
C ARG A 67 -5.95 5.05 16.74
N HIS A 68 -6.94 5.02 15.86
CA HIS A 68 -8.16 5.81 15.96
C HIS A 68 -9.41 4.96 16.19
N GLY A 69 -9.40 3.69 15.78
CA GLY A 69 -10.54 2.78 15.95
C GLY A 69 -11.79 3.13 15.15
N ALA A 70 -11.72 4.06 14.20
CA ALA A 70 -12.88 4.55 13.45
C ALA A 70 -12.64 4.58 11.94
N CYS A 71 -13.67 4.29 11.16
CA CYS A 71 -13.64 4.33 9.69
C CYS A 71 -13.23 5.73 9.19
N PRO A 72 -12.21 5.85 8.31
CA PRO A 72 -11.81 7.14 7.73
C PRO A 72 -12.92 7.90 6.99
N LEU A 73 -13.90 7.18 6.45
CA LEU A 73 -14.94 7.75 5.59
C LEU A 73 -16.21 8.14 6.36
N CYS A 74 -16.68 7.27 7.26
CA CYS A 74 -17.96 7.48 7.95
C CYS A 74 -17.87 7.51 9.49
N ARG A 75 -16.67 7.34 10.05
CA ARG A 75 -16.39 7.36 11.50
C ARG A 75 -17.10 6.30 12.34
N LYS A 76 -17.78 5.30 11.73
CA LYS A 76 -18.24 4.11 12.46
C LYS A 76 -17.06 3.37 13.09
N CYS A 77 -17.29 2.72 14.22
CA CYS A 77 -16.30 1.93 14.93
C CYS A 77 -15.72 0.84 14.02
N ILE A 78 -14.43 0.56 14.15
CA ILE A 78 -13.78 -0.57 13.48
C ILE A 78 -13.56 -1.67 14.53
N PRO A 79 -14.13 -2.87 14.36
CA PRO A 79 -13.96 -3.94 15.33
C PRO A 79 -12.51 -4.47 15.26
N HIS A 80 -11.83 -4.52 16.41
CA HIS A 80 -10.38 -4.84 16.46
C HIS A 80 -10.09 -6.34 16.21
N ASP A 81 -11.06 -7.20 16.49
CA ASP A 81 -10.97 -8.66 16.31
C ASP A 81 -10.74 -9.06 14.85
N MET A 82 -11.22 -8.27 13.89
CA MET A 82 -11.01 -8.50 12.45
C MET A 82 -9.52 -8.51 12.04
N PHE A 83 -8.61 -8.00 12.89
CA PHE A 83 -7.16 -7.97 12.64
C PHE A 83 -6.35 -8.99 13.42
N LEU A 84 -6.99 -9.78 14.31
CA LEU A 84 -6.28 -10.72 15.19
C LEU A 84 -5.78 -11.95 14.44
N ASP A 85 -6.65 -12.54 13.62
CA ASP A 85 -6.32 -13.75 12.86
C ASP A 85 -7.00 -13.80 11.47
N PRO A 86 -6.83 -12.75 10.64
CA PRO A 86 -7.50 -12.67 9.34
C PRO A 86 -6.93 -13.68 8.36
N VAL A 87 -7.81 -14.27 7.55
CA VAL A 87 -7.45 -15.22 6.48
C VAL A 87 -7.36 -14.47 5.16
N LEU A 88 -6.38 -14.82 4.33
CA LEU A 88 -6.23 -14.30 2.98
C LEU A 88 -7.38 -14.84 2.09
N THR A 89 -8.39 -14.02 1.85
CA THR A 89 -9.57 -14.38 1.05
C THR A 89 -9.42 -14.07 -0.44
N THR A 90 -8.55 -13.13 -0.81
CA THR A 90 -8.30 -12.73 -2.20
C THR A 90 -6.84 -12.97 -2.58
N LEU A 91 -6.58 -14.04 -3.33
CA LEU A 91 -5.26 -14.34 -3.91
C LEU A 91 -5.04 -13.71 -5.30
N THR A 92 -5.95 -12.86 -5.76
CA THR A 92 -5.90 -12.31 -7.11
C THR A 92 -5.00 -11.08 -7.18
N ASP A 93 -3.70 -11.34 -7.31
CA ASP A 93 -2.72 -10.49 -8.00
C ASP A 93 -3.04 -10.38 -9.51
N LYS A 94 -4.32 -10.23 -9.90
CA LYS A 94 -4.65 -9.90 -11.28
C LYS A 94 -4.64 -8.39 -11.38
N PRO A 95 -3.60 -7.77 -11.97
CA PRO A 95 -3.68 -6.36 -12.29
C PRO A 95 -4.86 -6.23 -13.25
N THR A 96 -5.89 -5.49 -12.85
CA THR A 96 -6.98 -5.16 -13.76
C THR A 96 -6.44 -4.08 -14.70
N THR A 97 -5.54 -4.46 -15.62
CA THR A 97 -5.18 -3.62 -16.75
C THR A 97 -6.34 -3.65 -17.74
N ASN A 98 -7.37 -2.84 -17.48
CA ASN A 98 -8.19 -2.35 -18.57
C ASN A 98 -7.34 -1.36 -19.35
N ARG A 99 -6.64 -1.89 -20.36
CA ARG A 99 -5.96 -1.12 -21.40
C ARG A 99 -7.01 -0.32 -22.17
N VAL A 100 -7.22 0.93 -21.79
CA VAL A 100 -7.73 1.92 -22.74
C VAL A 100 -6.49 2.57 -23.35
N ALA A 101 -6.18 2.16 -24.57
CA ALA A 101 -5.18 2.81 -25.41
C ALA A 101 -5.72 4.19 -25.79
N THR A 102 -5.42 5.21 -24.98
CA THR A 102 -5.57 6.60 -25.40
C THR A 102 -4.20 7.09 -25.83
N THR A 103 -4.06 7.20 -27.14
CA THR A 103 -2.92 7.73 -27.88
C THR A 103 -2.55 9.11 -27.34
N TRP A 104 -1.51 9.20 -26.50
CA TRP A 104 -0.78 10.43 -26.24
C TRP A 104 0.68 10.15 -26.58
N GLU A 105 1.21 10.89 -27.56
CA GLU A 105 2.55 10.67 -28.09
C GLU A 105 3.62 10.83 -26.99
N PRO A 106 4.51 9.84 -26.77
CA PRO A 106 5.53 9.95 -25.73
C PRO A 106 6.67 10.86 -26.21
N ILE A 107 6.92 11.92 -25.45
CA ILE A 107 8.23 12.59 -25.43
C ILE A 107 9.24 11.53 -24.96
N GLY A 108 10.22 11.23 -25.82
CA GLY A 108 11.10 10.06 -25.71
C GLY A 108 11.79 9.93 -24.35
N ILE A 109 11.35 8.93 -23.58
CA ILE A 109 12.08 8.34 -22.46
C ILE A 109 12.19 6.85 -22.80
N THR A 110 13.40 6.31 -22.82
CA THR A 110 13.70 4.95 -23.26
C THR A 110 12.96 3.90 -22.43
N THR A 111 11.93 3.30 -23.01
CA THR A 111 11.05 2.28 -22.43
C THR A 111 11.71 0.89 -22.46
N GLU A 112 12.94 0.75 -21.93
CA GLU A 112 13.68 -0.52 -22.01
C GLU A 112 13.86 -1.23 -20.66
N ASN A 113 13.53 -0.60 -19.52
CA ASN A 113 13.78 -1.18 -18.18
C ASN A 113 12.54 -1.53 -17.34
N PHE A 114 11.32 -1.14 -17.75
CA PHE A 114 10.13 -1.32 -16.90
C PHE A 114 9.57 -2.76 -16.90
N ASP A 115 9.63 -3.45 -18.04
CA ASP A 115 9.12 -4.83 -18.17
C ASP A 115 10.07 -5.89 -17.56
N SER A 116 11.37 -5.61 -17.51
CA SER A 116 12.37 -6.52 -16.95
C SER A 116 12.24 -6.65 -15.43
N TRP A 117 11.97 -5.54 -14.74
CA TRP A 117 11.83 -5.52 -13.27
C TRP A 117 10.63 -6.35 -12.79
N LYS A 118 9.49 -6.26 -13.50
CA LYS A 118 8.30 -7.07 -13.19
C LYS A 118 8.55 -8.57 -13.33
N LYS A 119 9.39 -9.01 -14.29
CA LYS A 119 9.71 -10.43 -14.47
C LYS A 119 10.62 -10.99 -13.37
N ASN A 120 11.48 -10.17 -12.78
CA ASN A 120 12.34 -10.60 -11.66
C ASN A 120 11.63 -10.52 -10.31
N ALA A 121 10.65 -9.62 -10.14
CA ALA A 121 9.90 -9.47 -8.89
C ALA A 121 9.16 -10.75 -8.47
N ASP A 122 8.81 -11.63 -9.41
CA ASP A 122 8.15 -12.90 -9.09
C ASP A 122 9.13 -13.99 -8.60
N LYS A 123 10.45 -13.82 -8.83
CA LYS A 123 11.48 -14.81 -8.48
C LYS A 123 12.08 -14.64 -7.09
N VAL A 124 11.86 -13.50 -6.45
CA VAL A 124 12.45 -13.16 -5.16
C VAL A 124 11.36 -12.78 -4.20
N GLN A 125 11.37 -13.39 -3.02
CA GLN A 125 10.40 -13.15 -1.97
C GLN A 125 11.10 -12.70 -0.69
N TRP A 126 10.47 -11.79 0.02
CA TRP A 126 11.00 -11.26 1.27
C TRP A 126 10.14 -11.70 2.44
N PHE A 127 10.80 -12.14 3.50
CA PHE A 127 10.16 -12.68 4.69
C PHE A 127 10.62 -11.96 5.94
N TYR A 128 9.77 -11.93 6.96
CA TYR A 128 10.10 -11.50 8.31
C TYR A 128 9.65 -12.52 9.36
N ARG A 129 10.47 -12.69 10.40
CA ARG A 129 10.22 -13.67 11.45
C ARG A 129 8.95 -13.32 12.24
N ALA A 130 8.10 -14.31 12.45
CA ALA A 130 6.98 -14.19 13.38
C ALA A 130 7.45 -14.23 14.85
N ARG A 131 6.66 -13.66 15.79
CA ARG A 131 7.04 -13.64 17.21
C ARG A 131 7.06 -15.02 17.88
N HIS A 132 6.28 -15.96 17.34
CA HIS A 132 6.07 -17.28 17.92
C HIS A 132 6.50 -18.39 16.94
N GLY A 133 7.56 -18.15 16.16
CA GLY A 133 8.05 -19.10 15.16
C GLY A 133 7.35 -19.01 13.80
N GLY A 134 8.05 -19.48 12.77
CA GLY A 134 7.69 -19.34 11.36
C GLY A 134 7.98 -17.95 10.78
N TRP A 135 7.56 -17.78 9.54
CA TRP A 135 7.79 -16.58 8.74
C TRP A 135 6.50 -15.97 8.23
N TRP A 136 6.52 -14.67 8.01
CA TRP A 136 5.51 -13.96 7.23
C TRP A 136 6.18 -13.42 5.98
N ARG A 137 5.54 -13.56 4.84
CA ARG A 137 5.96 -12.87 3.62
C ARG A 137 5.54 -11.40 3.71
N TYR A 138 6.35 -10.48 3.19
CA TYR A 138 5.96 -9.08 3.06
C TYR A 138 4.83 -8.91 2.04
N GLU A 139 4.10 -7.80 2.12
CA GLU A 139 3.16 -7.42 1.05
C GLU A 139 3.94 -7.18 -0.25
N ARG A 140 3.37 -7.57 -1.40
CA ARG A 140 4.00 -7.43 -2.72
C ARG A 140 4.62 -6.05 -2.99
N ARG A 141 3.91 -4.96 -2.66
CA ARG A 141 4.44 -3.59 -2.85
C ARG A 141 5.72 -3.37 -2.03
N HIS A 142 5.72 -3.82 -0.78
CA HIS A 142 6.92 -3.76 0.07
C HIS A 142 8.03 -4.65 -0.46
N GLU A 143 7.75 -5.87 -0.96
CA GLU A 143 8.78 -6.73 -1.55
C GLU A 143 9.52 -6.04 -2.71
N ILE A 144 8.77 -5.34 -3.57
CA ILE A 144 9.33 -4.57 -4.69
C ILE A 144 10.28 -3.47 -4.18
N GLU A 145 9.85 -2.68 -3.19
CA GLU A 145 10.65 -1.61 -2.60
C GLU A 145 11.91 -2.15 -1.90
N ILE A 146 11.77 -3.25 -1.15
CA ILE A 146 12.88 -3.90 -0.45
C ILE A 146 13.90 -4.44 -1.47
N GLU A 147 13.44 -5.15 -2.50
CA GLU A 147 14.32 -5.71 -3.52
C GLU A 147 15.04 -4.60 -4.31
N GLU A 148 14.35 -3.50 -4.65
CA GLU A 148 14.96 -2.34 -5.32
C GLU A 148 16.09 -1.72 -4.49
N ALA A 149 15.86 -1.53 -3.19
CA ALA A 149 16.89 -1.01 -2.29
C ALA A 149 18.06 -1.99 -2.10
N TYR A 150 17.76 -3.28 -1.99
CA TYR A 150 18.77 -4.32 -1.83
C TYR A 150 19.66 -4.46 -3.07
N GLN A 151 19.07 -4.50 -4.27
CA GLN A 151 19.80 -4.57 -5.55
C GLN A 151 20.65 -3.32 -5.82
N ARG A 152 20.30 -2.17 -5.23
CA ARG A 152 21.11 -0.94 -5.26
C ARG A 152 22.24 -0.94 -4.23
N ALA A 153 22.45 -2.03 -3.49
CA ALA A 153 23.45 -2.13 -2.43
C ALA A 153 23.34 -1.02 -1.38
N LEU A 154 22.11 -0.60 -1.06
CA LEU A 154 21.87 0.27 0.10
C LEU A 154 22.09 -0.52 1.39
N HIS A 155 22.32 0.18 2.51
CA HIS A 155 22.43 -0.45 3.84
C HIS A 155 21.07 -0.78 4.47
N GLY A 156 20.00 -0.13 4.00
CA GLY A 156 18.63 -0.37 4.46
C GLY A 156 17.60 0.50 3.74
N ILE A 157 16.33 0.25 4.04
CA ILE A 157 15.18 1.03 3.55
C ILE A 157 14.17 1.29 4.67
N ASP A 158 13.51 2.44 4.65
CA ASP A 158 12.38 2.74 5.52
C ASP A 158 11.05 2.47 4.82
N LEU A 159 10.16 1.69 5.44
CA LEU A 159 8.84 1.35 4.92
C LEU A 159 7.74 1.75 5.90
N LEU A 160 6.62 2.24 5.37
CA LEU A 160 5.40 2.47 6.14
C LEU A 160 4.56 1.19 6.20
N ILE A 161 4.57 0.51 7.35
CA ILE A 161 3.84 -0.75 7.57
C ILE A 161 2.79 -0.56 8.66
N ALA A 162 1.52 -0.75 8.30
CA ALA A 162 0.38 -0.55 9.21
C ALA A 162 0.48 0.76 10.01
N GLY A 163 0.83 1.84 9.32
CA GLY A 163 0.95 3.18 9.88
C GLY A 163 2.23 3.50 10.65
N ASN A 164 3.17 2.56 10.82
CA ASN A 164 4.42 2.81 11.52
C ASN A 164 5.61 2.73 10.56
N LEU A 165 6.63 3.57 10.76
CA LEU A 165 7.87 3.48 10.01
C LEU A 165 8.74 2.35 10.56
N PHE A 166 9.12 1.43 9.67
CA PHE A 166 10.07 0.36 9.93
C PHE A 166 11.31 0.54 9.08
N CYS A 167 12.48 0.35 9.67
CA CYS A 167 13.72 0.20 8.92
C CYS A 167 13.94 -1.29 8.67
N ILE A 168 14.16 -1.66 7.41
CA ILE A 168 14.70 -2.96 6.99
C ILE A 168 16.19 -2.75 6.80
N ASP A 169 16.98 -3.30 7.70
CA ASP A 169 18.44 -3.18 7.67
C ASP A 169 19.05 -4.40 6.99
N PHE A 170 19.77 -4.17 5.90
CA PHE A 170 20.40 -5.19 5.10
C PHE A 170 21.71 -5.69 5.70
N ASP A 171 22.41 -4.86 6.48
CA ASP A 171 23.67 -5.25 7.12
C ASP A 171 23.47 -6.34 8.19
N SER A 172 22.45 -6.19 9.04
CA SER A 172 22.12 -7.17 10.08
C SER A 172 20.96 -8.10 9.72
N MET A 173 20.39 -7.95 8.51
CA MET A 173 19.23 -8.70 8.04
C MET A 173 18.10 -8.75 9.07
N CYS A 174 17.69 -7.56 9.55
CA CYS A 174 16.57 -7.44 10.46
C CYS A 174 15.69 -6.23 10.17
N GLN A 175 14.43 -6.29 10.61
CA GLN A 175 13.54 -5.13 10.65
C GLN A 175 13.34 -4.64 12.09
N TYR A 176 13.09 -3.35 12.25
CA TYR A 176 12.68 -2.74 13.52
C TYR A 176 11.85 -1.48 13.30
N LYS A 177 11.00 -1.15 14.26
CA LYS A 177 10.23 0.11 14.22
C LYS A 177 11.17 1.28 14.51
N LYS A 178 11.19 2.29 13.64
CA LYS A 178 12.16 3.40 13.68
C LYS A 178 12.14 4.17 15.00
N ASP A 179 10.95 4.40 15.57
CA ASP A 179 10.78 5.08 16.87
C ASP A 179 11.46 4.36 18.05
N PHE A 180 11.69 3.05 17.95
CA PHE A 180 12.33 2.25 19.01
C PHE A 180 13.80 1.93 18.72
N GLY A 181 14.29 2.25 17.51
CA GLY A 181 15.61 1.84 17.03
C GLY A 181 15.82 0.32 17.08
N ARG A 182 17.08 -0.12 17.09
CA ARG A 182 17.46 -1.54 17.12
C ARG A 182 17.36 -2.21 18.50
N ARG A 183 16.75 -1.58 19.51
CA ARG A 183 16.73 -2.15 20.88
C ARG A 183 15.91 -3.46 20.89
N GLY A 184 16.64 -4.56 21.13
CA GLY A 184 16.44 -5.88 20.53
C GLY A 184 15.24 -6.74 20.96
N LYS A 185 14.19 -6.20 21.58
CA LYS A 185 12.98 -7.00 21.87
C LYS A 185 11.96 -6.98 20.73
N PHE A 186 12.00 -5.95 19.88
CA PHE A 186 11.03 -5.76 18.81
C PHE A 186 11.62 -5.93 17.41
N THR A 187 12.92 -6.20 17.32
CA THR A 187 13.60 -6.56 16.09
C THR A 187 13.10 -7.92 15.59
N ARG A 188 12.98 -8.08 14.28
CA ARG A 188 12.65 -9.37 13.66
C ARG A 188 13.65 -9.66 12.55
N PRO A 189 14.27 -10.85 12.53
CA PRO A 189 15.06 -11.27 11.37
C PRO A 189 14.25 -11.15 10.08
N VAL A 190 14.90 -10.75 8.99
CA VAL A 190 14.35 -10.79 7.64
C VAL A 190 15.17 -11.75 6.78
N LYS A 191 14.55 -12.31 5.74
CA LYS A 191 15.20 -13.19 4.78
C LYS A 191 14.75 -12.83 3.37
N ARG A 192 15.70 -12.88 2.44
CA ARG A 192 15.48 -12.84 1.00
C ARG A 192 15.62 -14.27 0.48
N ILE A 193 14.62 -14.76 -0.24
CA ILE A 193 14.59 -16.13 -0.76
C ILE A 193 14.38 -16.05 -2.28
N GLU A 194 15.26 -16.69 -3.03
CA GLU A 194 15.12 -16.84 -4.49
C GLU A 194 14.33 -18.11 -4.82
N GLU A 195 13.74 -18.14 -6.01
CA GLU A 195 13.07 -19.33 -6.54
C GLU A 195 14.02 -20.55 -6.52
N GLY A 196 13.62 -21.60 -5.78
CA GLY A 196 14.42 -22.81 -5.58
C GLY A 196 15.36 -22.81 -4.37
N ASP A 197 15.49 -21.68 -3.66
CA ASP A 197 16.21 -21.64 -2.38
C ASP A 197 15.37 -22.24 -1.24
N LEU A 198 15.86 -23.32 -0.65
CA LEU A 198 15.25 -24.04 0.47
C LEU A 198 15.78 -23.59 1.84
N SER A 199 16.46 -22.44 1.92
CA SER A 199 17.07 -21.91 3.15
C SER A 199 16.06 -21.34 4.17
N LEU A 200 14.76 -21.29 3.84
CA LEU A 200 13.73 -20.79 4.73
C LEU A 200 13.35 -21.87 5.76
N ASP A 201 13.77 -21.67 7.02
CA ASP A 201 13.50 -22.58 8.12
C ASP A 201 12.11 -22.34 8.74
N GLY A 202 11.27 -23.37 8.80
CA GLY A 202 9.95 -23.31 9.44
C GLY A 202 8.85 -22.74 8.56
N ASP A 203 7.61 -22.84 9.03
CA ASP A 203 6.43 -22.62 8.18
C ASP A 203 6.21 -21.13 7.81
N VAL A 204 5.74 -20.91 6.58
CA VAL A 204 5.23 -19.61 6.12
C VAL A 204 3.77 -19.48 6.59
N ARG A 205 3.52 -18.55 7.49
CA ARG A 205 2.20 -18.32 8.10
C ARG A 205 1.21 -17.65 7.15
N GLY A 206 1.73 -16.89 6.19
CA GLY A 206 0.97 -16.12 5.21
C GLY A 206 1.65 -14.83 4.84
N ILE A 207 0.88 -13.84 4.40
CA ILE A 207 1.39 -12.61 3.79
C ILE A 207 0.91 -11.39 4.58
N ALA A 208 1.82 -10.52 4.99
CA ALA A 208 1.53 -9.26 5.69
C ALA A 208 0.63 -9.39 6.94
N GLY A 209 0.62 -10.57 7.58
CA GLY A 209 -0.24 -10.89 8.73
C GLY A 209 -1.62 -11.47 8.38
N LEU A 210 -1.91 -11.71 7.11
CA LEU A 210 -3.07 -12.49 6.62
C LEU A 210 -2.65 -13.96 6.50
N ARG A 211 -3.28 -14.86 7.25
CA ARG A 211 -2.95 -16.29 7.19
C ARG A 211 -3.29 -16.90 5.83
N MET A 212 -2.47 -17.85 5.38
CA MET A 212 -2.85 -18.69 4.25
C MET A 212 -4.08 -19.53 4.61
N PRO A 213 -5.04 -19.70 3.69
CA PRO A 213 -6.03 -20.76 3.81
C PRO A 213 -5.33 -22.12 3.86
N SER A 214 -5.86 -23.04 4.68
CA SER A 214 -5.26 -24.37 4.87
C SER A 214 -5.05 -25.15 3.56
N GLU A 215 -5.83 -24.85 2.52
CA GLU A 215 -5.81 -25.51 1.21
C GLU A 215 -4.58 -25.16 0.34
N LEU A 216 -3.90 -24.04 0.60
CA LEU A 216 -2.76 -23.57 -0.20
C LEU A 216 -1.39 -23.93 0.38
N ASN A 217 -1.35 -24.46 1.61
CA ASN A 217 -0.11 -24.72 2.33
C ASN A 217 0.71 -25.90 1.74
N THR A 218 0.18 -26.59 0.74
CA THR A 218 0.79 -27.76 0.08
C THR A 218 1.80 -27.39 -1.02
N ASN A 219 1.76 -26.16 -1.55
CA ASN A 219 2.56 -25.77 -2.73
C ASN A 219 3.79 -24.89 -2.43
N MET A 220 4.19 -24.74 -1.16
CA MET A 220 5.36 -23.92 -0.76
C MET A 220 6.34 -24.68 0.15
N LYS A 221 6.36 -26.02 0.07
CA LYS A 221 7.37 -26.88 0.72
C LYS A 221 8.26 -27.54 -0.32
#